data_AF-A0AA39JM23-F1
#
_entry.id   AF-A0AA39JM23-F1
#
_cell.length_a   1.000
_cell.length_b   1.000
_cell.length_c   1.000
_cell.angle_alpha   90.00
_cell.angle_beta   90.00
_cell.angle_gamma   90.00
#
_symmetry.space_group_name_H-M   'P 1'
#
loop_
_entity.id
_entity.type
_entity.pdbx_description
1 polymer ?
#
loop_
_entity_poly.entity_id
_entity_poly.type
_entity_poly.pdbx_seq_one_letter_code
_entity_poly.pdbx_strand_id
1 'polypeptide(L)'
;MRFTPTLVASSLLTVLFSTAFAASPSLIKSHKTSRTLAQRQYHRQPRDLLDICLSLDADVLLKGDILSLLPLDIFTGLNLCLCLQDLDIFLDTNVAVNLLGPDVKSLLETRLRALINTGGEHCDTLPAHSHRVCNNHNPCHWKCDSPYVQEGDQCVCPPPKTECNGKCGVFIRGCGSAVPRSHKRRHAQITTLTEAQATCQTGETVCGVPNPKGKYDYECVPTACALDSCGGCTFPHPFGSAQSSQGVDCNTIPFLVTGLCRAGRCVVHKCRQGFQPSTDQTRCVTDGTERRSLSFVDLRPVGVDSTTALDLGKGVGDLLNNLSAALGLESLIHPPANATPNSNDEILANVNLLIRLVLCLDSQSRSLQRPLHRLSLMSSLDSLI
;
A
#
# COMPACT_ATOMS: atom_id res chain seq x y z
N MET A 1 -65.49 -8.98 15.83
CA MET A 1 -66.08 -10.30 16.12
C MET A 1 -66.97 -10.72 14.95
N ARG A 2 -66.55 -11.74 14.19
CA ARG A 2 -67.40 -12.78 13.57
C ARG A 2 -66.47 -13.72 12.79
N PHE A 3 -66.30 -14.90 13.37
CA PHE A 3 -65.58 -16.05 12.84
C PHE A 3 -66.44 -16.75 11.78
N THR A 4 -65.83 -17.25 10.72
CA THR A 4 -66.26 -18.50 10.07
C THR A 4 -65.03 -19.23 9.51
N PRO A 5 -64.84 -20.53 9.83
CA PRO A 5 -63.79 -21.37 9.27
C PRO A 5 -64.35 -22.27 8.16
N THR A 6 -63.55 -22.57 7.14
CA THR A 6 -63.83 -23.67 6.20
C THR A 6 -62.71 -24.69 6.28
N LEU A 7 -63.02 -25.76 7.01
CA LEU A 7 -62.36 -27.06 6.94
C LEU A 7 -62.85 -27.79 5.69
N VAL A 8 -61.94 -28.29 4.86
CA VAL A 8 -62.22 -29.41 3.95
C VAL A 8 -61.18 -30.48 4.21
N ALA A 9 -61.66 -31.59 4.78
CA ALA A 9 -60.97 -32.85 4.89
C ALA A 9 -61.38 -33.75 3.71
N SER A 10 -60.40 -34.37 3.04
CA SER A 10 -60.51 -35.62 2.28
C SER A 10 -59.20 -35.88 1.55
N SER A 11 -58.77 -37.10 1.25
CA SER A 11 -59.02 -38.45 1.75
C SER A 11 -57.92 -39.30 1.09
N LEU A 12 -57.56 -40.39 1.75
CA LEU A 12 -56.62 -41.41 1.32
C LEU A 12 -56.70 -41.77 -0.18
N LEU A 13 -55.55 -41.99 -0.82
CA LEU A 13 -55.38 -43.14 -1.70
C LEU A 13 -53.92 -43.59 -1.78
N THR A 14 -53.68 -44.78 -1.25
CA THR A 14 -52.51 -45.63 -1.41
C THR A 14 -52.41 -46.15 -2.84
N VAL A 15 -51.26 -46.03 -3.49
CA VAL A 15 -50.84 -46.99 -4.52
C VAL A 15 -49.35 -47.29 -4.37
N LEU A 16 -49.07 -48.53 -4.00
CA LEU A 16 -47.79 -49.20 -4.08
C LEU A 16 -47.46 -49.46 -5.56
N PHE A 17 -46.35 -48.91 -6.05
CA PHE A 17 -45.65 -49.48 -7.21
C PHE A 17 -44.16 -49.57 -6.91
N SER A 18 -43.77 -50.75 -6.44
CA SER A 18 -42.41 -51.26 -6.50
C SER A 18 -42.02 -51.44 -7.96
N THR A 19 -41.13 -50.58 -8.47
CA THR A 19 -40.32 -50.89 -9.66
C THR A 19 -38.87 -50.94 -9.22
N ALA A 20 -38.35 -52.16 -9.18
CA ALA A 20 -36.94 -52.43 -9.02
C ALA A 20 -36.21 -51.95 -10.28
N PHE A 21 -35.61 -50.77 -10.22
CA PHE A 21 -34.53 -50.42 -11.13
C PHE A 21 -33.24 -50.95 -10.54
N ALA A 22 -32.71 -52.00 -11.18
CA ALA A 22 -31.36 -52.48 -10.97
C ALA A 22 -30.38 -51.36 -11.34
N ALA A 23 -29.98 -50.56 -10.35
CA ALA A 23 -28.88 -49.64 -10.47
C ALA A 23 -27.58 -50.46 -10.54
N SER A 24 -26.91 -50.39 -11.69
CA SER A 24 -25.55 -50.89 -11.85
C SER A 24 -24.64 -50.23 -10.81
N PRO A 25 -23.67 -50.96 -10.20
CA PRO A 25 -22.66 -50.34 -9.37
C PRO A 25 -21.67 -49.61 -10.28
N SER A 26 -22.05 -48.43 -10.76
CA SER A 26 -21.09 -47.48 -11.28
C SER A 26 -20.21 -47.06 -10.12
N LEU A 27 -19.01 -47.61 -10.13
CA LEU A 27 -17.88 -47.37 -9.25
C LEU A 27 -17.69 -45.86 -9.07
N ILE A 28 -18.31 -45.29 -8.03
CA ILE A 28 -18.12 -43.89 -7.62
C ILE A 28 -16.71 -43.80 -7.05
N LYS A 29 -15.74 -43.58 -7.94
CA LYS A 29 -14.45 -43.01 -7.53
C LYS A 29 -14.78 -41.65 -6.91
N SER A 30 -14.78 -41.62 -5.59
CA SER A 30 -14.71 -40.40 -4.79
C SER A 30 -13.45 -39.66 -5.21
N HIS A 31 -13.60 -38.83 -6.23
CA HIS A 31 -12.62 -37.86 -6.62
C HIS A 31 -12.61 -36.82 -5.51
N LYS A 32 -11.69 -37.00 -4.54
CA LYS A 32 -11.10 -35.92 -3.75
C LYS A 32 -10.45 -34.95 -4.73
N THR A 33 -11.28 -34.19 -5.44
CA THR A 33 -10.86 -33.09 -6.28
C THR A 33 -10.34 -32.01 -5.36
N SER A 34 -9.13 -31.58 -5.68
CA SER A 34 -8.32 -30.61 -4.97
C SER A 34 -9.10 -29.31 -4.73
N ARG A 35 -9.74 -29.21 -3.55
CA ARG A 35 -10.21 -27.95 -2.96
C ARG A 35 -9.04 -26.96 -2.73
N THR A 36 -7.81 -27.45 -2.82
CA THR A 36 -6.55 -26.74 -2.63
C THR A 36 -6.09 -25.87 -3.81
N LEU A 37 -6.70 -25.95 -5.01
CA LEU A 37 -6.30 -25.08 -6.13
C LEU A 37 -7.09 -23.77 -6.23
N ALA A 38 -8.38 -23.75 -5.82
CA ALA A 38 -9.13 -22.51 -5.67
C ALA A 38 -8.52 -21.58 -4.61
N GLN A 39 -7.82 -22.15 -3.63
CA GLN A 39 -7.12 -21.43 -2.57
C GLN A 39 -5.75 -20.86 -2.99
N ARG A 40 -5.24 -21.22 -4.18
CA ARG A 40 -3.93 -20.77 -4.70
C ARG A 40 -4.01 -19.62 -5.69
N GLN A 41 -5.21 -19.27 -6.17
CA GLN A 41 -5.44 -17.95 -6.73
C GLN A 41 -5.49 -16.99 -5.53
N TYR A 42 -4.31 -16.59 -5.06
CA TYR A 42 -4.13 -15.50 -4.13
C TYR A 42 -4.54 -14.22 -4.86
N HIS A 43 -5.85 -14.05 -5.06
CA HIS A 43 -6.41 -12.72 -5.07
C HIS A 43 -6.04 -12.19 -3.70
N ARG A 44 -5.02 -11.32 -3.68
CA ARG A 44 -4.74 -10.48 -2.53
C ARG A 44 -6.01 -9.64 -2.38
N GLN A 45 -7.03 -10.20 -1.75
CA GLN A 45 -8.10 -9.42 -1.17
C GLN A 45 -7.33 -8.44 -0.31
N PRO A 46 -7.34 -7.14 -0.64
CA PRO A 46 -6.88 -6.15 0.30
C PRO A 46 -7.56 -6.54 1.59
N ARG A 47 -6.79 -6.78 2.65
CA ARG A 47 -7.42 -6.78 3.97
C ARG A 47 -7.90 -5.34 4.06
N ASP A 48 -9.17 -5.12 3.78
CA ASP A 48 -9.81 -3.84 4.04
C ASP A 48 -9.57 -3.64 5.53
N LEU A 49 -8.63 -2.75 5.82
CA LEU A 49 -8.46 -2.29 7.19
C LEU A 49 -9.81 -1.71 7.56
N LEU A 50 -10.30 -2.12 8.73
CA LEU A 50 -11.51 -1.53 9.26
C LEU A 50 -11.29 -0.01 9.30
N ASP A 51 -12.13 0.71 8.57
CA ASP A 51 -11.97 2.14 8.37
C ASP A 51 -12.93 2.88 9.30
N ILE A 52 -12.47 4.01 9.83
CA ILE A 52 -13.28 4.86 10.68
C ILE A 52 -13.73 6.02 9.80
N CYS A 53 -15.04 6.17 9.63
CA CYS A 53 -15.62 7.18 8.76
C CYS A 53 -16.52 8.12 9.55
N LEU A 54 -16.50 9.40 9.16
CA LEU A 54 -17.33 10.43 9.76
C LEU A 54 -18.05 11.20 8.66
N SER A 55 -19.36 11.42 8.87
CA SER A 55 -20.15 12.36 8.07
C SER A 55 -20.04 13.73 8.73
N LEU A 56 -19.43 14.67 8.02
CA LEU A 56 -19.28 16.05 8.45
C LEU A 56 -20.36 16.90 7.78
N ASP A 57 -21.21 17.49 8.61
CA ASP A 57 -22.05 18.60 8.20
C ASP A 57 -21.24 19.89 8.30
N ALA A 58 -21.42 20.80 7.35
CA ALA A 58 -20.78 22.12 7.35
C ALA A 58 -21.01 22.85 8.68
N ASP A 59 -22.20 22.70 9.27
CA ASP A 59 -22.55 23.32 10.55
C ASP A 59 -21.70 22.83 11.73
N VAL A 60 -21.25 21.58 11.70
CA VAL A 60 -20.39 20.99 12.74
C VAL A 60 -18.98 21.58 12.63
N LEU A 61 -18.48 21.78 11.41
CA LEU A 61 -17.18 22.39 11.18
C LEU A 61 -17.15 23.87 11.58
N LEU A 62 -18.27 24.58 11.42
CA LEU A 62 -18.44 25.98 11.82
C LEU A 62 -18.46 26.17 13.34
N LYS A 63 -19.09 25.26 14.08
CA LYS A 63 -19.19 25.34 15.55
C LYS A 63 -17.90 24.93 16.28
N GLY A 64 -17.04 24.14 15.63
CA GLY A 64 -15.85 23.57 16.23
C GLY A 64 -14.62 24.49 16.30
N ASP A 65 -14.72 25.74 15.87
CA ASP A 65 -13.59 26.70 15.78
C ASP A 65 -12.44 26.23 14.85
N ILE A 66 -12.67 25.15 14.08
CA ILE A 66 -11.69 24.54 13.16
C ILE A 66 -11.58 25.36 11.87
N LEU A 67 -12.68 25.98 11.44
CA LEU A 67 -12.77 26.74 10.18
C LEU A 67 -12.61 28.25 10.35
N SER A 68 -12.29 28.75 11.53
CA SER A 68 -12.09 30.19 11.79
C SER A 68 -10.95 30.81 10.95
N LEU A 69 -10.13 29.95 10.32
CA LEU A 69 -9.03 30.32 9.42
C LEU A 69 -9.36 30.20 7.93
N LEU A 70 -10.52 29.63 7.55
CA LEU A 70 -10.90 29.37 6.15
C LEU A 70 -12.16 30.15 5.75
N PRO A 71 -12.25 30.66 4.50
CA PRO A 71 -13.47 31.29 4.02
C PRO A 71 -14.66 30.31 4.06
N LEU A 72 -15.66 30.62 4.89
CA LEU A 72 -16.78 29.73 5.20
C LEU A 72 -17.62 29.36 3.97
N ASP A 73 -17.63 30.23 2.95
CA ASP A 73 -18.40 30.08 1.72
C ASP A 73 -17.98 28.85 0.89
N ILE A 74 -16.77 28.34 1.11
CA ILE A 74 -16.27 27.15 0.40
C ILE A 74 -16.98 25.88 0.87
N PHE A 75 -17.45 25.85 2.14
CA PHE A 75 -17.99 24.66 2.77
C PHE A 75 -19.52 24.66 2.90
N THR A 76 -20.20 25.75 2.53
CA THR A 76 -21.66 25.80 2.60
C THR A 76 -22.30 24.79 1.65
N GLY A 77 -23.10 23.87 2.21
CA GLY A 77 -23.79 22.82 1.45
C GLY A 77 -22.93 21.60 1.08
N LEU A 78 -21.68 21.53 1.55
CA LEU A 78 -20.86 20.35 1.39
C LEU A 78 -21.25 19.27 2.41
N ASN A 79 -21.83 18.20 1.89
CA ASN A 79 -22.00 16.95 2.61
C ASN A 79 -20.76 16.11 2.41
N LEU A 80 -19.89 16.05 3.41
CA LEU A 80 -18.60 15.41 3.29
C LEU A 80 -18.54 14.17 4.18
N CYS A 81 -18.31 13.00 3.58
CA CYS A 81 -17.95 11.81 4.34
C CYS A 81 -16.47 11.55 4.12
N LEU A 82 -15.73 11.58 5.21
CA LEU A 82 -14.31 11.28 5.22
C LEU A 82 -14.09 9.99 5.99
N CYS A 83 -13.36 9.08 5.37
CA CYS A 83 -12.79 7.93 6.05
C CYS A 83 -11.30 8.17 6.28
N LEU A 84 -10.75 7.55 7.32
CA LEU A 84 -9.36 7.76 7.71
C LEU A 84 -8.39 7.36 6.61
N GLN A 85 -8.71 6.31 5.84
CA GLN A 85 -7.87 5.83 4.74
C GLN A 85 -7.87 6.77 3.52
N ASP A 86 -8.96 7.49 3.29
CA ASP A 86 -9.13 8.38 2.13
C ASP A 86 -8.80 9.85 2.44
N LEU A 87 -8.43 10.15 3.68
CA LEU A 87 -8.16 11.52 4.12
C LEU A 87 -7.07 12.19 3.28
N ASP A 88 -5.96 11.49 3.04
CA ASP A 88 -4.84 12.04 2.26
C ASP A 88 -5.26 12.34 0.82
N ILE A 89 -6.03 11.43 0.21
CA ILE A 89 -6.58 11.59 -1.14
C ILE A 89 -7.51 12.79 -1.19
N PHE A 90 -8.38 12.97 -0.19
CA PHE A 90 -9.26 14.13 -0.11
C PHE A 90 -8.48 15.44 -0.04
N LEU A 91 -7.45 15.50 0.81
CA LEU A 91 -6.62 16.69 0.98
C LEU A 91 -5.79 17.03 -0.27
N ASP A 92 -5.46 16.03 -1.09
CA ASP A 92 -4.74 16.21 -2.36
C ASP A 92 -5.66 16.56 -3.53
N THR A 93 -6.87 15.99 -3.58
CA THR A 93 -7.77 16.12 -4.74
C THR A 93 -8.74 17.29 -4.65
N ASN A 94 -9.06 17.74 -3.44
CA ASN A 94 -9.96 18.87 -3.27
C ASN A 94 -9.23 20.18 -3.65
N VAL A 95 -9.70 20.83 -4.72
CA VAL A 95 -9.09 22.05 -5.27
C VAL A 95 -8.98 23.16 -4.22
N ALA A 96 -10.01 23.33 -3.39
CA ALA A 96 -9.99 24.38 -2.37
C ALA A 96 -8.98 24.10 -1.25
N VAL A 97 -8.83 22.83 -0.87
CA VAL A 97 -7.84 22.41 0.14
C VAL A 97 -6.42 22.48 -0.43
N ASN A 98 -6.24 22.12 -1.70
CA ASN A 98 -4.93 22.13 -2.34
C ASN A 98 -4.38 23.55 -2.58
N LEU A 99 -5.25 24.57 -2.58
CA LEU A 99 -4.84 25.98 -2.59
C LEU A 99 -4.32 26.47 -1.23
N LEU A 100 -4.52 25.69 -0.17
CA LEU A 100 -3.97 26.00 1.15
C LEU A 100 -2.47 25.68 1.18
N GLY A 101 -1.68 26.56 1.79
CA GLY A 101 -0.25 26.30 2.01
C GLY A 101 -0.01 25.01 2.82
N PRO A 102 1.19 24.41 2.71
CA PRO A 102 1.50 23.12 3.33
C PRO A 102 1.27 23.09 4.84
N ASP A 103 1.55 24.21 5.53
CA ASP A 103 1.35 24.34 6.98
C ASP A 103 -0.14 24.24 7.37
N VAL A 104 -1.01 24.91 6.60
CA VAL A 104 -2.46 24.88 6.82
C VAL A 104 -3.02 23.50 6.50
N LYS A 105 -2.52 22.87 5.44
CA LYS A 105 -2.91 21.51 5.06
C LYS A 105 -2.58 20.49 6.16
N SER A 106 -1.38 20.56 6.75
CA SER A 106 -0.98 19.69 7.85
C SER A 106 -1.83 19.89 9.11
N LEU A 107 -2.15 21.14 9.44
CA LEU A 107 -3.05 21.45 10.55
C LEU A 107 -4.46 20.91 10.31
N LEU A 108 -4.99 21.07 9.09
CA LEU A 108 -6.30 20.56 8.69
C LEU A 108 -6.34 19.03 8.75
N GLU A 109 -5.31 18.35 8.24
CA GLU A 109 -5.19 16.89 8.33
C GLU A 109 -5.25 16.43 9.80
N THR A 110 -4.44 17.05 10.66
CA THR A 110 -4.36 16.71 12.09
C THR A 110 -5.73 16.86 12.77
N ARG A 111 -6.45 17.93 12.47
CA ARG A 111 -7.78 18.20 13.04
C ARG A 111 -8.85 17.26 12.51
N LEU A 112 -8.89 17.02 11.20
CA LEU A 112 -9.84 16.07 10.60
C LEU A 112 -9.58 14.64 11.12
N ARG A 113 -8.32 14.24 11.21
CA ARG A 113 -7.91 12.95 11.77
C ARG A 113 -8.38 12.80 13.23
N ALA A 114 -8.21 13.83 14.05
CA ALA A 114 -8.69 13.84 15.43
C ALA A 114 -10.23 13.71 15.49
N LEU A 115 -10.96 14.50 14.68
CA LEU A 115 -12.42 14.43 14.61
C LEU A 115 -12.90 13.03 14.22
N ILE A 116 -12.34 12.46 13.15
CA ILE A 116 -12.68 11.10 12.68
C ILE A 116 -12.43 10.07 13.78
N ASN A 117 -11.30 10.14 14.48
CA ASN A 117 -11.00 9.19 15.56
C ASN A 117 -11.92 9.34 16.78
N THR A 118 -12.43 10.56 17.06
CA THR A 118 -13.28 10.81 18.23
C THR A 118 -14.78 10.60 17.98
N GLY A 119 -15.24 10.88 16.77
CA GLY A 119 -16.67 10.90 16.45
C GLY A 119 -17.06 10.02 15.27
N GLY A 120 -16.09 9.39 14.58
CA GLY A 120 -16.35 8.51 13.45
C GLY A 120 -16.93 7.17 13.87
N GLU A 121 -17.70 6.58 12.98
CA GLU A 121 -18.24 5.25 13.11
C GLU A 121 -17.28 4.23 12.49
N HIS A 122 -17.16 3.08 13.14
CA HIS A 122 -16.39 1.98 12.62
C HIS A 122 -17.19 1.28 11.52
N CYS A 123 -16.68 1.32 10.31
CA CYS A 123 -17.37 0.72 9.18
C CYS A 123 -16.81 -0.67 8.89
N ASP A 124 -17.69 -1.66 8.93
CA ASP A 124 -17.38 -3.05 8.60
C ASP A 124 -16.80 -3.19 7.18
N THR A 125 -16.19 -4.35 6.92
CA THR A 125 -15.65 -4.71 5.61
C THR A 125 -16.71 -4.54 4.52
N LEU A 126 -16.37 -3.83 3.45
CA LEU A 126 -17.28 -3.64 2.33
C LEU A 126 -17.56 -4.99 1.63
N PRO A 127 -18.80 -5.23 1.18
CA PRO A 127 -19.06 -6.39 0.34
C PRO A 127 -18.27 -6.28 -0.97
N ALA A 128 -17.92 -7.43 -1.55
CA ALA A 128 -17.25 -7.46 -2.84
C ALA A 128 -18.08 -6.73 -3.91
N HIS A 129 -17.41 -6.02 -4.83
CA HIS A 129 -18.05 -5.23 -5.91
C HIS A 129 -18.95 -4.09 -5.38
N SER A 130 -18.53 -3.48 -4.29
CA SER A 130 -19.13 -2.26 -3.75
C SER A 130 -18.08 -1.18 -3.52
N HIS A 131 -18.54 0.05 -3.46
CA HIS A 131 -17.75 1.20 -3.03
C HIS A 131 -18.52 1.99 -1.97
N ARG A 132 -17.79 2.72 -1.13
CA ARG A 132 -18.38 3.61 -0.13
C ARG A 132 -19.08 4.76 -0.85
N VAL A 133 -20.29 5.09 -0.43
CA VAL A 133 -21.03 6.26 -0.93
C VAL A 133 -21.47 7.07 0.25
N CYS A 134 -20.96 8.30 0.30
CA CYS A 134 -21.32 9.23 1.34
C CYS A 134 -22.82 9.49 1.38
N ASN A 135 -23.40 9.38 2.56
CA ASN A 135 -24.70 9.96 2.85
C ASN A 135 -24.66 10.62 4.25
N ASN A 136 -25.45 11.67 4.46
CA ASN A 136 -25.43 12.47 5.69
C ASN A 136 -25.86 11.71 6.96
N HIS A 137 -26.49 10.55 6.81
CA HIS A 137 -27.13 9.81 7.89
C HIS A 137 -26.35 8.55 8.29
N ASN A 138 -25.43 8.09 7.44
CA ASN A 138 -24.70 6.84 7.59
C ASN A 138 -23.36 6.96 6.84
N PRO A 139 -22.27 7.28 7.54
CA PRO A 139 -20.93 7.39 6.94
C PRO A 139 -20.39 6.04 6.42
N CYS A 140 -20.99 4.93 6.84
CA CYS A 140 -20.69 3.57 6.39
C CYS A 140 -21.59 3.09 5.26
N HIS A 141 -22.39 3.97 4.66
CA HIS A 141 -23.22 3.60 3.51
C HIS A 141 -22.35 3.23 2.30
N TRP A 142 -22.77 2.20 1.58
CA TRP A 142 -22.10 1.69 0.39
C TRP A 142 -23.11 1.45 -0.72
N LYS A 143 -22.61 1.41 -1.96
CA LYS A 143 -23.39 1.03 -3.14
C LYS A 143 -22.62 0.02 -3.97
N CYS A 144 -23.36 -0.81 -4.67
CA CYS A 144 -22.77 -1.75 -5.62
C CYS A 144 -22.20 -1.03 -6.82
N ASP A 145 -21.04 -1.49 -7.29
CA ASP A 145 -20.48 -1.09 -8.58
C ASP A 145 -21.42 -1.55 -9.69
N SER A 146 -21.69 -0.69 -10.67
CA SER A 146 -22.44 -1.14 -11.84
C SER A 146 -21.61 -2.19 -12.61
N PRO A 147 -22.17 -3.36 -12.97
CA PRO A 147 -23.60 -3.67 -13.08
C PRO A 147 -24.19 -4.57 -11.97
N TYR A 148 -23.55 -4.64 -10.80
CA TYR A 148 -24.04 -5.37 -9.64
C TYR A 148 -25.23 -4.65 -9.00
N VAL A 149 -26.07 -5.39 -8.30
CA VAL A 149 -27.22 -4.86 -7.55
C VAL A 149 -27.18 -5.33 -6.11
N GLN A 150 -27.73 -4.53 -5.21
CA GLN A 150 -27.78 -4.85 -3.79
C GLN A 150 -28.87 -5.89 -3.52
N GLU A 151 -28.49 -7.01 -2.91
CA GLU A 151 -29.39 -8.04 -2.40
C GLU A 151 -29.00 -8.35 -0.95
N GLY A 152 -29.74 -7.76 0.00
CA GLY A 152 -29.36 -7.76 1.41
C GLY A 152 -28.07 -6.98 1.65
N ASP A 153 -27.11 -7.61 2.33
CA ASP A 153 -25.81 -7.03 2.67
C ASP A 153 -24.71 -7.37 1.64
N GLN A 154 -25.09 -7.77 0.42
CA GLN A 154 -24.16 -8.17 -0.63
C GLN A 154 -24.49 -7.53 -1.98
N CYS A 155 -23.47 -7.37 -2.82
CA CYS A 155 -23.61 -7.02 -4.22
C CYS A 155 -23.58 -8.27 -5.08
N VAL A 156 -24.68 -8.55 -5.74
CA VAL A 156 -24.84 -9.74 -6.59
C VAL A 156 -24.91 -9.33 -8.05
N CYS A 157 -24.49 -10.22 -8.93
CA CYS A 157 -24.68 -10.05 -10.37
C CYS A 157 -26.10 -10.51 -10.74
N PRO A 158 -27.03 -9.59 -11.09
CA PRO A 158 -28.43 -9.97 -11.26
C PRO A 158 -28.65 -10.77 -12.56
N PRO A 159 -29.57 -11.75 -12.57
CA PRO A 159 -29.99 -12.40 -13.80
C PRO A 159 -30.50 -11.40 -14.85
N PRO A 160 -30.23 -11.59 -16.15
CA PRO A 160 -29.57 -12.73 -16.80
C PRO A 160 -28.03 -12.60 -16.89
N LYS A 161 -27.41 -11.64 -16.19
CA LYS A 161 -25.96 -11.48 -16.17
C LYS A 161 -25.34 -12.59 -15.29
N THR A 162 -24.06 -12.87 -15.51
CA THR A 162 -23.30 -13.83 -14.70
C THR A 162 -21.96 -13.19 -14.35
N GLU A 163 -21.42 -13.48 -13.18
CA GLU A 163 -20.08 -13.04 -12.82
C GLU A 163 -19.03 -13.96 -13.44
N CYS A 164 -18.08 -13.39 -14.17
CA CYS A 164 -16.96 -14.11 -14.76
C CYS A 164 -15.66 -13.37 -14.50
N ASN A 165 -14.71 -14.03 -13.81
CA ASN A 165 -13.41 -13.45 -13.46
C ASN A 165 -13.53 -12.08 -12.76
N GLY A 166 -14.47 -11.96 -11.81
CA GLY A 166 -14.72 -10.71 -11.08
C GLY A 166 -15.42 -9.61 -11.89
N LYS A 167 -16.00 -9.93 -13.05
CA LYS A 167 -16.80 -8.98 -13.84
C LYS A 167 -18.20 -9.52 -14.06
N CYS A 168 -19.22 -8.76 -13.64
CA CYS A 168 -20.62 -9.05 -13.94
C CYS A 168 -20.98 -8.60 -15.36
N GLY A 169 -21.55 -9.50 -16.17
CA GLY A 169 -21.94 -9.19 -17.55
C GLY A 169 -22.67 -10.32 -18.27
N VAL A 170 -23.04 -10.10 -19.53
CA VAL A 170 -23.64 -11.15 -20.39
C VAL A 170 -22.53 -11.79 -21.22
N PHE A 171 -22.25 -13.07 -20.96
CA PHE A 171 -21.20 -13.81 -21.64
C PHE A 171 -21.81 -14.82 -22.62
N ILE A 172 -22.05 -14.39 -23.86
CA ILE A 172 -22.74 -15.19 -24.91
C ILE A 172 -22.07 -16.56 -25.15
N ARG A 173 -20.73 -16.63 -24.99
CA ARG A 173 -19.95 -17.87 -25.17
C ARG A 173 -19.65 -18.60 -23.84
N GLY A 174 -20.37 -18.25 -22.78
CA GLY A 174 -20.11 -18.70 -21.42
C GLY A 174 -18.90 -18.02 -20.78
N CYS A 175 -18.78 -18.18 -19.47
CA CYS A 175 -17.59 -17.75 -18.74
C CYS A 175 -16.45 -18.74 -19.00
N GLY A 176 -15.35 -18.27 -19.61
CA GLY A 176 -14.12 -19.06 -19.70
C GLY A 176 -13.65 -19.40 -18.30
N SER A 177 -13.76 -20.67 -17.89
CA SER A 177 -13.39 -21.12 -16.55
C SER A 177 -11.97 -20.65 -16.20
N ALA A 178 -11.82 -19.96 -15.07
CA ALA A 178 -10.54 -19.58 -14.49
C ALA A 178 -9.67 -20.79 -14.10
N VAL A 179 -10.23 -22.00 -14.15
CA VAL A 179 -9.46 -23.23 -14.02
C VAL A 179 -8.71 -23.40 -15.34
N PRO A 180 -7.36 -23.29 -15.37
CA PRO A 180 -6.61 -23.72 -16.54
C PRO A 180 -7.00 -25.17 -16.77
N ARG A 181 -7.83 -25.42 -17.79
CA ARG A 181 -7.98 -26.77 -18.31
C ARG A 181 -6.55 -27.13 -18.66
N SER A 182 -6.04 -28.21 -18.08
CA SER A 182 -4.78 -28.79 -18.51
C SER A 182 -4.94 -29.05 -19.99
N HIS A 183 -4.48 -28.09 -20.80
CA HIS A 183 -4.32 -28.28 -22.21
C HIS A 183 -3.29 -29.40 -22.22
N LYS A 184 -3.75 -30.64 -22.46
CA LYS A 184 -2.89 -31.73 -22.91
C LYS A 184 -2.04 -31.08 -23.99
N ARG A 185 -0.78 -30.78 -23.67
CA ARG A 185 0.17 -30.11 -24.55
C ARG A 185 0.25 -31.00 -25.80
N ARG A 186 -0.57 -30.67 -26.80
CA ARG A 186 -0.50 -31.24 -28.16
C ARG A 186 0.40 -30.40 -29.04
N HIS A 187 1.18 -29.48 -28.46
CA HIS A 187 2.35 -28.99 -29.14
C HIS A 187 3.40 -30.06 -28.97
N ALA A 188 3.84 -30.62 -30.10
CA ALA A 188 5.00 -31.47 -30.16
C ALA A 188 6.12 -30.82 -29.33
N GLN A 189 6.82 -31.62 -28.55
CA GLN A 189 7.92 -31.12 -27.72
C GLN A 189 8.91 -30.40 -28.63
N ILE A 190 9.13 -29.12 -28.36
CA ILE A 190 10.15 -28.32 -29.05
C ILE A 190 11.51 -28.85 -28.60
N THR A 191 12.30 -29.33 -29.55
CA THR A 191 13.59 -30.00 -29.24
C THR A 191 14.79 -29.29 -29.84
N THR A 192 14.56 -28.32 -30.74
CA THR A 192 15.62 -27.58 -31.41
C THR A 192 15.51 -26.09 -31.14
N LEU A 193 16.66 -25.40 -31.19
CA LEU A 193 16.73 -23.94 -31.04
C LEU A 193 15.92 -23.24 -32.13
N THR A 194 15.96 -23.75 -33.36
CA THR A 194 15.25 -23.16 -34.50
C THR A 194 13.74 -23.21 -34.29
N GLU A 195 13.20 -24.33 -33.80
CA GLU A 195 11.78 -24.45 -33.45
C GLU A 195 11.41 -23.50 -32.30
N ALA A 196 12.25 -23.41 -31.26
CA ALA A 196 12.02 -22.50 -30.14
C ALA A 196 12.04 -21.03 -30.60
N GLN A 197 13.00 -20.65 -31.42
CA GLN A 197 13.13 -19.29 -31.94
C GLN A 197 11.97 -18.91 -32.86
N ALA A 198 11.40 -19.87 -33.58
CA ALA A 198 10.19 -19.65 -34.38
C ALA A 198 8.93 -19.36 -33.52
N THR A 199 8.97 -19.65 -32.22
CA THR A 199 7.90 -19.25 -31.28
C THR A 199 8.07 -17.86 -30.70
N CYS A 200 9.27 -17.26 -30.85
CA CYS A 200 9.58 -15.94 -30.33
C CYS A 200 9.20 -14.82 -31.31
N GLN A 201 8.92 -13.64 -30.79
CA GLN A 201 8.67 -12.46 -31.62
C GLN A 201 9.98 -11.93 -32.23
N THR A 202 9.85 -11.08 -33.24
CA THR A 202 11.02 -10.43 -33.85
C THR A 202 11.72 -9.54 -32.81
N GLY A 203 13.03 -9.77 -32.61
CA GLY A 203 13.83 -9.04 -31.62
C GLY A 203 13.95 -9.73 -30.26
N GLU A 204 13.30 -10.87 -30.06
CA GLU A 204 13.46 -11.71 -28.87
C GLU A 204 14.48 -12.84 -29.13
N THR A 205 15.14 -13.26 -28.05
CA THR A 205 16.09 -14.39 -28.06
C THR A 205 15.55 -15.50 -27.17
N VAL A 206 15.73 -16.76 -27.58
CA VAL A 206 15.43 -17.92 -26.73
C VAL A 206 16.42 -17.97 -25.58
N CYS A 207 15.93 -17.79 -24.35
CA CYS A 207 16.70 -17.91 -23.11
C CYS A 207 16.22 -19.11 -22.29
N GLY A 208 17.13 -19.75 -21.56
CA GLY A 208 16.78 -20.87 -20.69
C GLY A 208 16.06 -20.37 -19.44
N VAL A 209 15.11 -21.15 -18.94
CA VAL A 209 14.50 -20.90 -17.63
C VAL A 209 15.25 -21.75 -16.59
N PRO A 210 15.75 -21.18 -15.47
CA PRO A 210 16.38 -21.96 -14.42
C PRO A 210 15.35 -22.83 -13.69
N ASN A 211 15.07 -24.02 -14.22
CA ASN A 211 14.17 -25.00 -13.63
C ASN A 211 14.91 -26.31 -13.35
N PRO A 212 15.02 -26.78 -12.08
CA PRO A 212 15.70 -28.02 -11.75
C PRO A 212 15.06 -29.28 -12.37
N LYS A 213 13.80 -29.19 -12.85
CA LYS A 213 13.04 -30.33 -13.38
C LYS A 213 12.83 -30.28 -14.89
N GLY A 214 13.02 -29.12 -15.53
CA GLY A 214 12.72 -28.90 -16.95
C GLY A 214 13.98 -28.83 -17.80
N LYS A 215 14.29 -29.90 -18.55
CA LYS A 215 15.48 -29.92 -19.42
C LYS A 215 15.38 -29.00 -20.63
N TYR A 216 14.18 -28.65 -21.08
CA TYR A 216 13.93 -27.88 -22.30
C TYR A 216 13.01 -26.67 -22.06
N ASP A 217 12.97 -26.19 -20.82
CA ASP A 217 12.18 -25.00 -20.51
C ASP A 217 12.94 -23.76 -21.00
N TYR A 218 12.25 -22.94 -21.78
CA TYR A 218 12.78 -21.71 -22.34
C TYR A 218 11.71 -20.63 -22.32
N GLU A 219 12.16 -19.40 -22.44
CA GLU A 219 11.32 -18.23 -22.65
C GLU A 219 11.93 -17.33 -23.73
N CYS A 220 11.08 -16.55 -24.39
CA CYS A 220 11.49 -15.58 -25.38
C CYS A 220 11.71 -14.25 -24.67
N VAL A 221 12.95 -13.74 -24.69
CA VAL A 221 13.33 -12.55 -23.93
C VAL A 221 13.86 -11.46 -24.86
N PRO A 222 13.37 -10.21 -24.77
CA PRO A 222 13.91 -9.09 -25.54
C PRO A 222 15.19 -8.56 -24.88
N THR A 223 16.32 -9.22 -25.16
CA THR A 223 17.64 -8.94 -24.53
C THR A 223 18.18 -7.52 -24.77
N ALA A 224 17.59 -6.77 -25.71
CA ALA A 224 17.92 -5.37 -25.95
C ALA A 224 17.39 -4.41 -24.86
N CYS A 225 16.34 -4.79 -24.13
CA CYS A 225 15.66 -3.95 -23.14
C CYS A 225 15.23 -4.68 -21.85
N ALA A 226 15.34 -6.01 -21.79
CA ALA A 226 15.09 -6.79 -20.57
C ALA A 226 16.17 -6.52 -19.52
N LEU A 227 15.75 -6.13 -18.30
CA LEU A 227 16.64 -5.78 -17.20
C LEU A 227 17.41 -6.98 -16.65
N ASP A 228 16.81 -8.16 -16.65
CA ASP A 228 17.31 -9.41 -16.07
C ASP A 228 18.08 -10.29 -17.07
N SER A 229 18.10 -9.91 -18.34
CA SER A 229 18.83 -10.57 -19.44
C SER A 229 19.32 -9.52 -20.44
N CYS A 230 19.99 -8.49 -19.93
CA CYS A 230 20.44 -7.40 -20.76
C CYS A 230 21.68 -7.79 -21.57
N GLY A 231 21.62 -7.58 -22.88
CA GLY A 231 22.72 -7.89 -23.81
C GLY A 231 22.83 -9.37 -24.21
N GLY A 232 22.03 -10.24 -23.60
CA GLY A 232 22.00 -11.68 -23.90
C GLY A 232 21.24 -12.44 -22.83
N CYS A 233 21.17 -13.76 -22.96
CA CYS A 233 20.52 -14.58 -21.94
C CYS A 233 21.41 -14.75 -20.71
N THR A 234 20.88 -14.45 -19.53
CA THR A 234 21.55 -14.74 -18.25
C THR A 234 21.65 -16.26 -18.02
N PHE A 235 20.66 -17.01 -18.48
CA PHE A 235 20.68 -18.47 -18.55
C PHE A 235 20.64 -18.91 -20.02
N PRO A 236 21.68 -19.60 -20.52
CA PRO A 236 21.71 -20.02 -21.92
C PRO A 236 20.55 -20.99 -22.22
N HIS A 237 20.10 -21.00 -23.47
CA HIS A 237 19.04 -21.92 -23.88
C HIS A 237 19.48 -23.38 -23.76
N PRO A 238 18.56 -24.32 -23.50
CA PRO A 238 18.89 -25.73 -23.31
C PRO A 238 19.15 -26.51 -24.61
N PHE A 239 18.98 -25.88 -25.78
CA PHE A 239 19.04 -26.56 -27.07
C PHE A 239 20.47 -26.59 -27.64
N GLY A 240 21.03 -27.78 -27.87
CA GLY A 240 22.30 -27.95 -28.58
C GLY A 240 23.56 -27.71 -27.71
N SER A 241 24.63 -27.23 -28.34
CA SER A 241 25.93 -26.99 -27.70
C SER A 241 25.83 -25.89 -26.65
N ALA A 242 26.43 -26.12 -25.47
CA ALA A 242 26.42 -25.15 -24.37
C ALA A 242 26.98 -23.79 -24.84
N GLN A 243 26.15 -22.76 -24.80
CA GLN A 243 26.58 -21.37 -24.93
C GLN A 243 26.95 -20.83 -23.55
N SER A 244 27.95 -19.96 -23.49
CA SER A 244 28.19 -19.16 -22.29
C SER A 244 27.04 -18.18 -22.07
N SER A 245 26.70 -17.90 -20.82
CA SER A 245 25.79 -16.80 -20.48
C SER A 245 26.40 -15.49 -20.97
N GLN A 246 25.74 -14.82 -21.91
CA GLN A 246 26.17 -13.52 -22.45
C GLN A 246 25.38 -12.35 -21.83
N GLY A 247 24.26 -12.65 -21.15
CA GLY A 247 23.41 -11.67 -20.49
C GLY A 247 23.92 -11.21 -19.14
N VAL A 248 23.50 -10.01 -18.76
CA VAL A 248 23.70 -9.44 -17.43
C VAL A 248 22.35 -9.07 -16.85
N ASP A 249 22.09 -9.51 -15.61
CA ASP A 249 20.99 -8.98 -14.81
C ASP A 249 21.42 -7.63 -14.21
N CYS A 250 20.89 -6.53 -14.74
CA CYS A 250 21.20 -5.19 -14.29
C CYS A 250 20.80 -4.95 -12.83
N ASN A 251 19.86 -5.73 -12.27
CA ASN A 251 19.48 -5.59 -10.86
C ASN A 251 20.58 -6.06 -9.90
N THR A 252 21.56 -6.81 -10.40
CA THR A 252 22.72 -7.26 -9.61
C THR A 252 23.81 -6.20 -9.47
N ILE A 253 23.69 -5.05 -10.15
CA ILE A 253 24.64 -3.94 -10.02
C ILE A 253 24.62 -3.41 -8.57
N PRO A 254 25.76 -3.43 -7.86
CA PRO A 254 25.82 -2.96 -6.49
C PRO A 254 25.35 -1.51 -6.33
N PHE A 255 24.56 -1.27 -5.27
CA PHE A 255 24.01 0.05 -4.90
C PHE A 255 23.05 0.68 -5.92
N LEU A 256 22.60 -0.08 -6.91
CA LEU A 256 21.55 0.36 -7.83
C LEU A 256 20.22 0.55 -7.09
N VAL A 257 19.54 1.66 -7.38
CA VAL A 257 18.12 1.89 -7.01
C VAL A 257 17.25 1.78 -8.25
N THR A 258 17.70 2.36 -9.35
CA THR A 258 16.98 2.33 -10.62
C THR A 258 17.98 2.26 -11.77
N GLY A 259 17.83 1.24 -12.61
CA GLY A 259 18.56 1.08 -13.85
C GLY A 259 17.61 0.66 -14.97
N LEU A 260 18.13 0.63 -16.19
CA LEU A 260 17.41 0.16 -17.37
C LEU A 260 18.38 -0.60 -18.29
N CYS A 261 17.85 -1.50 -19.12
CA CYS A 261 18.61 -2.08 -20.22
C CYS A 261 18.32 -1.28 -21.50
N ARG A 262 19.38 -0.78 -22.16
CA ARG A 262 19.26 -0.04 -23.42
C ARG A 262 20.25 -0.55 -24.43
N ALA A 263 19.73 -1.02 -25.57
CA ALA A 263 20.53 -1.59 -26.65
C ALA A 263 21.49 -2.69 -26.15
N GLY A 264 21.01 -3.52 -25.22
CA GLY A 264 21.79 -4.63 -24.65
C GLY A 264 22.87 -4.20 -23.65
N ARG A 265 22.78 -3.00 -23.08
CA ARG A 265 23.68 -2.53 -22.01
C ARG A 265 22.91 -2.03 -20.81
N CYS A 266 23.38 -2.38 -19.62
CA CYS A 266 22.85 -1.84 -18.37
C CYS A 266 23.26 -0.37 -18.23
N VAL A 267 22.27 0.49 -18.00
CA VAL A 267 22.44 1.92 -17.76
C VAL A 267 21.89 2.25 -16.38
N VAL A 268 22.75 2.77 -15.52
CA VAL A 268 22.46 3.17 -14.14
C VAL A 268 21.87 4.57 -14.14
N HIS A 269 20.61 4.70 -13.71
CA HIS A 269 19.92 5.99 -13.62
C HIS A 269 19.98 6.59 -12.22
N LYS A 270 19.83 5.75 -11.18
CA LYS A 270 19.83 6.20 -9.79
C LYS A 270 20.54 5.18 -8.88
N CYS A 271 21.42 5.69 -8.03
CA CYS A 271 22.13 4.92 -7.01
C CYS A 271 21.55 5.19 -5.61
N ARG A 272 21.91 4.33 -4.65
CA ARG A 272 21.61 4.54 -3.23
C ARG A 272 22.37 5.77 -2.69
N GLN A 273 21.92 6.31 -1.56
CA GLN A 273 22.57 7.44 -0.89
C GLN A 273 24.06 7.15 -0.63
N GLY A 274 24.92 8.15 -0.87
CA GLY A 274 26.38 8.02 -0.80
C GLY A 274 27.05 7.52 -2.09
N PHE A 275 26.26 7.19 -3.12
CA PHE A 275 26.75 6.73 -4.43
C PHE A 275 26.16 7.56 -5.56
N GLN A 276 26.93 7.73 -6.63
CA GLN A 276 26.50 8.35 -7.89
C GLN A 276 26.75 7.41 -9.07
N PRO A 277 25.98 7.49 -10.17
CA PRO A 277 26.31 6.78 -11.40
C PRO A 277 27.71 7.15 -11.89
N SER A 278 28.46 6.16 -12.37
CA SER A 278 29.76 6.40 -13.01
C SER A 278 29.59 7.23 -14.29
N THR A 279 30.69 7.81 -14.79
CA THR A 279 30.68 8.64 -16.02
C THR A 279 30.14 7.90 -17.25
N ASP A 280 30.40 6.60 -17.33
CA ASP A 280 29.89 5.70 -18.36
C ASP A 280 28.51 5.10 -18.03
N GLN A 281 27.94 5.45 -16.87
CA GLN A 281 26.65 4.98 -16.35
C GLN A 281 26.53 3.46 -16.23
N THR A 282 27.63 2.72 -16.09
CA THR A 282 27.60 1.25 -15.99
C THR A 282 27.54 0.73 -14.56
N ARG A 283 27.86 1.58 -13.57
CA ARG A 283 27.94 1.19 -12.15
C ARG A 283 27.68 2.38 -11.23
N CYS A 284 27.40 2.09 -9.96
CA CYS A 284 27.38 3.09 -8.90
C CYS A 284 28.77 3.20 -8.27
N VAL A 285 29.30 4.42 -8.16
CA VAL A 285 30.59 4.73 -7.53
C VAL A 285 30.36 5.62 -6.32
N THR A 286 31.23 5.55 -5.32
CA THR A 286 31.14 6.41 -4.13
C THR A 286 31.28 7.87 -4.54
N ASP A 287 30.44 8.73 -3.98
CA ASP A 287 30.54 10.17 -4.19
C ASP A 287 31.86 10.67 -3.56
N GLY A 288 32.88 10.90 -4.40
CA GLY A 288 34.24 11.28 -3.97
C GLY A 288 34.28 12.62 -3.21
N THR A 289 33.17 13.33 -3.13
CA THR A 289 33.04 14.60 -2.41
C THR A 289 32.97 14.44 -0.88
N GLU A 290 32.71 13.23 -0.34
CA GLU A 290 32.69 13.00 1.11
C GLU A 290 34.08 12.85 1.77
N ARG A 291 35.19 12.99 1.04
CA ARG A 291 36.54 12.99 1.66
C ARG A 291 36.99 14.33 2.26
N ARG A 292 36.15 15.38 2.30
CA ARG A 292 36.55 16.68 2.88
C ARG A 292 35.65 17.30 3.94
N SER A 293 34.47 16.74 4.25
CA SER A 293 33.53 17.41 5.18
C SER A 293 33.42 16.78 6.57
N LEU A 294 34.52 16.19 7.05
CA LEU A 294 34.84 16.16 8.49
C LEU A 294 35.98 17.16 8.74
N SER A 295 35.78 18.41 8.29
CA SER A 295 36.48 19.52 8.92
C SER A 295 35.89 19.64 10.32
N PHE A 296 36.65 19.20 11.31
CA PHE A 296 36.46 19.61 12.69
C PHE A 296 36.35 21.15 12.66
N VAL A 297 35.15 21.69 12.90
CA VAL A 297 34.97 23.13 13.03
C VAL A 297 35.65 23.52 14.34
N ASP A 298 36.91 23.92 14.26
CA ASP A 298 37.58 24.60 15.35
C ASP A 298 36.94 25.98 15.48
N LEU A 299 35.97 26.11 16.39
CA LEU A 299 35.23 27.35 16.69
C LEU A 299 36.09 28.41 17.42
N ARG A 300 37.41 28.21 17.52
CA ARG A 300 38.30 29.10 18.26
C ARG A 300 38.61 30.48 17.64
N PRO A 301 38.29 30.84 16.37
CA PRO A 301 38.62 32.18 15.88
C PRO A 301 37.45 33.15 15.80
N VAL A 302 36.21 32.78 16.19
CA VAL A 302 35.13 33.77 16.28
C VAL A 302 35.19 34.41 17.66
N GLY A 303 36.04 35.42 17.79
CA GLY A 303 36.10 36.30 18.96
C GLY A 303 34.80 37.09 19.10
N VAL A 304 33.77 36.46 19.64
CA VAL A 304 32.55 37.13 20.10
C VAL A 304 32.80 37.54 21.54
N ASP A 305 33.00 38.84 21.74
CA ASP A 305 33.14 39.48 23.04
C ASP A 305 31.76 39.54 23.72
N SER A 306 31.60 38.86 24.86
CA SER A 306 30.34 38.58 25.55
C SER A 306 29.74 39.75 26.33
N THR A 307 29.73 40.98 25.79
CA THR A 307 29.26 42.16 26.56
C THR A 307 28.15 43.02 25.93
N THR A 308 27.68 42.73 24.72
CA THR A 308 26.48 43.40 24.20
C THR A 308 25.26 42.49 24.33
N ALA A 309 24.40 42.83 25.29
CA ALA A 309 23.07 42.27 25.44
C ALA A 309 22.30 42.41 24.11
N LEU A 310 22.13 41.29 23.41
CA LEU A 310 21.18 41.16 22.33
C LEU A 310 19.78 41.20 22.97
N ASP A 311 19.13 42.36 22.88
CA ASP A 311 17.70 42.50 23.15
C ASP A 311 16.92 41.73 22.08
N LEU A 312 16.80 40.42 22.31
CA LEU A 312 15.89 39.53 21.60
C LEU A 312 14.48 39.91 22.05
N GLY A 313 13.95 40.94 21.41
CA GLY A 313 12.72 41.61 21.82
C GLY A 313 11.55 40.67 22.12
N LYS A 314 10.57 41.24 22.83
CA LYS A 314 9.34 40.68 23.41
C LYS A 314 8.73 39.43 22.73
N GLY A 315 8.83 39.31 21.40
CA GLY A 315 8.33 38.18 20.63
C GLY A 315 8.96 36.81 20.97
N VAL A 316 10.24 36.75 21.37
CA VAL A 316 10.85 35.46 21.76
C VAL A 316 10.36 35.02 23.14
N GLY A 317 10.16 35.97 24.07
CA GLY A 317 9.56 35.71 25.38
C GLY A 317 8.13 35.20 25.27
N ASP A 318 7.33 35.80 24.38
CA ASP A 318 5.96 35.37 24.14
C ASP A 318 5.91 33.98 23.47
N LEU A 319 6.85 33.66 22.58
CA LEU A 319 6.96 32.33 21.97
C LEU A 319 7.33 31.27 23.01
N LEU A 320 8.28 31.55 23.91
CA LEU A 320 8.67 30.63 24.98
C LEU A 320 7.53 30.39 25.97
N ASN A 321 6.81 31.45 26.35
CA ASN A 321 5.69 31.35 27.30
C ASN A 321 4.50 30.56 26.71
N ASN A 322 4.21 30.75 25.42
CA ASN A 322 3.18 29.98 24.73
C ASN A 322 3.57 28.51 24.56
N LEU A 323 4.85 28.23 24.27
CA LEU A 323 5.35 26.87 24.15
C LEU A 323 5.39 26.15 25.50
N SER A 324 5.74 26.83 26.59
CA SER A 324 5.74 26.25 27.93
C SER A 324 4.34 25.96 28.44
N ALA A 325 3.37 26.82 28.14
CA ALA A 325 1.96 26.60 28.47
C ALA A 325 1.37 25.40 27.69
N ALA A 326 1.68 25.29 26.39
CA ALA A 326 1.23 24.18 25.56
C ALA A 326 1.81 22.81 25.98
N LEU A 327 2.99 22.81 26.59
CA LEU A 327 3.69 21.59 27.03
C LEU A 327 3.46 21.27 28.52
N GLY A 328 2.71 22.08 29.26
CA GLY A 328 2.45 21.89 30.69
C GLY A 328 3.70 22.00 31.58
N LEU A 329 4.71 22.74 31.12
CA LEU A 329 6.02 22.89 31.78
C LEU A 329 6.08 24.13 32.71
N GLU A 330 4.93 24.66 33.11
CA GLU A 330 4.82 25.90 33.91
C GLU A 330 5.59 25.84 35.24
N SER A 331 5.81 24.64 35.78
CA SER A 331 6.56 24.41 37.01
C SER A 331 8.09 24.51 36.87
N LEU A 332 8.64 24.61 35.65
CA LEU A 332 10.09 24.69 35.42
C LEU A 332 10.61 26.13 35.20
N ILE A 333 9.71 27.09 34.97
CA ILE A 333 10.09 28.48 34.62
C ILE A 333 9.93 29.45 35.81
N HIS A 334 9.26 29.03 36.88
CA HIS A 334 9.14 29.80 38.11
C HIS A 334 9.92 29.15 39.25
N PRO A 335 11.21 29.49 39.46
CA PRO A 335 11.87 29.14 40.70
C PRO A 335 11.16 29.86 41.86
N PRO A 336 11.08 29.24 43.06
CA PRO A 336 10.50 29.88 44.24
C PRO A 336 11.23 31.20 44.52
N ALA A 337 10.49 32.21 44.96
CA ALA A 337 10.90 33.63 45.05
C ALA A 337 12.14 33.95 45.91
N ASN A 338 12.85 32.95 46.42
CA ASN A 338 14.06 33.08 47.25
C ASN A 338 15.32 32.42 46.65
N ALA A 339 15.32 31.99 45.38
CA ALA A 339 16.53 31.48 44.74
C ALA A 339 17.36 32.63 44.16
N THR A 340 18.57 32.84 44.67
CA THR A 340 19.54 33.81 44.09
C THR A 340 20.04 33.32 42.73
N PRO A 341 20.22 34.21 41.73
CA PRO A 341 20.55 33.83 40.36
C PRO A 341 21.99 33.35 40.28
N ASN A 342 22.20 32.04 40.29
CA ASN A 342 23.52 31.46 40.05
C ASN A 342 23.74 31.23 38.55
N SER A 343 24.63 32.05 37.99
CA SER A 343 25.37 31.91 36.73
C SER A 343 24.57 31.63 35.44
N ASN A 344 24.85 32.43 34.41
CA ASN A 344 24.39 32.22 33.04
C ASN A 344 24.70 30.79 32.50
N ASP A 345 25.63 30.07 33.13
CA ASP A 345 25.99 28.69 32.80
C ASP A 345 24.86 27.68 33.07
N GLU A 346 23.99 27.92 34.07
CA GLU A 346 22.87 27.01 34.38
C GLU A 346 21.72 27.16 33.37
N ILE A 347 21.48 28.39 32.91
CA ILE A 347 20.52 28.66 31.82
C ILE A 347 21.04 28.04 30.51
N LEU A 348 22.32 28.19 30.21
CA LEU A 348 22.92 27.62 29.01
C LEU A 348 22.95 26.09 29.04
N ALA A 349 23.12 25.49 30.22
CA ALA A 349 23.01 24.04 30.41
C ALA A 349 21.58 23.53 30.15
N ASN A 350 20.56 24.25 30.64
CA ASN A 350 19.16 23.90 30.42
C ASN A 350 18.73 24.05 28.95
N VAL A 351 19.19 25.09 28.26
CA VAL A 351 18.94 25.27 26.81
C VAL A 351 19.62 24.17 26.00
N ASN A 352 20.86 23.80 26.33
CA ASN A 352 21.55 22.68 25.67
C ASN A 352 20.85 21.33 25.93
N LEU A 353 20.28 21.14 27.12
CA LEU A 353 19.49 19.95 27.44
C LEU A 353 18.21 19.89 26.58
N LEU A 354 17.52 21.02 26.42
CA LEU A 354 16.32 21.13 25.60
C LEU A 354 16.61 20.85 24.11
N ILE A 355 17.69 21.43 23.57
CA ILE A 355 18.11 21.18 22.19
C ILE A 355 18.44 19.70 21.97
N ARG A 356 19.13 19.06 22.93
CA ARG A 356 19.42 17.62 22.86
C ARG A 356 18.15 16.78 22.92
N LEU A 357 17.17 17.15 23.75
CA LEU A 357 15.87 16.49 23.82
C LEU A 357 15.10 16.59 22.49
N VAL A 358 15.06 17.78 21.88
CA VAL A 358 14.38 18.01 20.60
C VAL A 358 15.05 17.22 19.47
N LEU A 359 16.39 17.22 19.39
CA LEU A 359 17.12 16.44 18.39
C LEU A 359 16.99 14.93 18.60
N CYS A 360 16.90 14.47 19.86
CA CYS A 360 16.68 13.07 20.17
C CYS A 360 15.24 12.63 19.81
N LEU A 361 14.25 13.49 20.03
CA LEU A 361 12.85 13.26 19.63
C LEU A 361 12.69 13.24 18.10
N ASP A 362 13.39 14.12 17.36
CA ASP A 362 13.39 14.08 15.89
C ASP A 362 14.11 12.83 15.34
N SER A 363 15.16 12.36 16.02
CA SER A 363 15.80 11.08 15.70
C SER A 363 14.88 9.88 15.99
N GLN A 364 14.08 9.93 17.05
CA GLN A 364 13.15 8.85 17.36
C GLN A 364 11.90 8.87 16.48
N SER A 365 11.38 10.04 16.10
CA SER A 365 10.26 10.18 15.17
C SER A 365 10.61 9.63 13.77
N ARG A 366 11.84 9.87 13.30
CA ARG A 366 12.38 9.29 12.06
C ARG A 366 12.62 7.77 12.16
N SER A 367 12.81 7.23 13.37
CA SER A 367 12.88 5.78 13.58
C SER A 367 11.50 5.12 13.53
N LEU A 368 10.45 5.84 13.97
CA LEU A 368 9.04 5.42 13.94
C LEU A 368 8.39 5.55 12.55
N GLN A 369 8.94 6.36 11.66
CA GLN A 369 8.52 6.47 10.25
C GLN A 369 9.21 5.47 9.30
N ARG A 370 10.00 4.51 9.80
CA ARG A 370 10.44 3.36 8.98
C ARG A 370 9.28 2.37 8.83
N PRO A 371 8.89 1.98 7.61
CA PRO A 371 7.86 0.97 7.44
C PRO A 371 8.33 -0.38 7.98
N LEU A 372 7.46 -1.01 8.77
CA LEU A 372 7.45 -2.42 9.14
C LEU A 372 7.61 -3.30 7.89
N HIS A 373 8.84 -3.59 7.49
CA HIS A 373 9.14 -4.55 6.43
C HIS A 373 10.18 -5.61 6.82
N ARG A 374 10.50 -5.72 8.11
CA ARG A 374 11.33 -6.82 8.65
C ARG A 374 10.73 -7.36 9.95
N LEU A 375 9.72 -8.21 9.81
CA LEU A 375 9.35 -9.26 10.78
C LEU A 375 8.47 -10.28 10.03
N SER A 376 9.07 -11.07 9.14
CA SER A 376 8.41 -12.26 8.54
C SER A 376 9.43 -13.33 8.15
N LEU A 377 10.46 -13.50 8.97
CA LEU A 377 11.37 -14.64 8.89
C LEU A 377 11.77 -15.01 10.32
N MET A 378 10.87 -15.71 11.01
CA MET A 378 11.14 -16.69 12.09
C MET A 378 9.82 -17.12 12.74
N SER A 379 9.05 -17.95 12.04
CA SER A 379 7.98 -18.77 12.65
C SER A 379 7.61 -19.91 11.70
N SER A 380 8.55 -20.84 11.51
CA SER A 380 8.28 -22.16 10.91
C SER A 380 9.28 -23.17 11.46
N LEU A 381 9.18 -23.42 12.75
CA LEU A 381 9.71 -24.60 13.42
C LEU A 381 8.88 -24.73 14.70
N ASP A 382 7.75 -25.42 14.58
CA ASP A 382 7.11 -26.22 15.64
C ASP A 382 5.75 -26.71 15.13
N SER A 383 5.77 -27.88 14.48
CA SER A 383 4.61 -28.78 14.30
C SER A 383 5.16 -30.14 13.86
N LEU A 384 5.80 -30.81 14.80
CA LEU A 384 6.08 -32.25 14.81
C LEU A 384 5.89 -32.70 16.25
N ILE A 385 4.64 -33.03 16.59
CA ILE A 385 4.14 -34.07 17.50
C ILE A 385 2.64 -34.21 17.21
#